data_AF-A0A936AM33-F1
#
_entry.id   AF-A0A936AM33-F1
#
_cell.length_a   1.000
_cell.length_b   1.000
_cell.length_c   1.000
_cell.angle_alpha   90.00
_cell.angle_beta   90.00
_cell.angle_gamma   90.00
#
_symmetry.space_group_name_H-M   'P 1'
#
loop_
_entity.id
_entity.type
_entity.pdbx_description
1 polymer ?
#
loop_
_entity_poly.entity_id
_entity_poly.type
_entity_poly.pdbx_seq_one_letter_code
_entity_poly.pdbx_strand_id
1 'polypeptide(L)'
;MTFDTAQQLIDSFRHGAMVVLVDDDDEQFGGALLAAAEDISAEKINFMARQARGLICLSLTPERCEQLRLPLMVGESVSRHGSRFTVSIEAAEGISTGISAADRAHTVRTAVARGTHARDIVQPGHVFPLRAESGGVLKRAGHTEGGCDIARLAGFAPAAVLADVLDEDGNLATGARLRDFAARHDLRIGTIADLIQFRLLNETTVHRVRRGEVQTAYGIFELHQFRDADDGRVHLALSHGVVEPATPTPVRVHVAAALRDLLWTDVPGQSRNWNIARCLEHIQSEGHGVLVLLNQAESEQHLLASIDVALGMQNVPEPGADAIRNVHSLVGVGSQILRQLGVGRMRLMGPPARYNAISGFGLEVVEYLTY
;
A
#
# COMPACT_ATOMS: atom_id res chain seq x y z
N MET A 1 2.48 -23.90 -5.62
CA MET A 1 1.48 -23.38 -4.66
C MET A 1 1.00 -22.03 -5.18
N THR A 2 -0.32 -21.79 -5.17
CA THR A 2 -0.92 -20.47 -5.43
C THR A 2 -0.81 -19.64 -4.15
N PHE A 3 -0.72 -18.31 -4.24
CA PHE A 3 -0.78 -17.45 -3.07
C PHE A 3 -2.15 -17.54 -2.38
N ASP A 4 -2.14 -17.49 -1.05
CA ASP A 4 -3.32 -17.37 -0.20
C ASP A 4 -3.80 -15.91 -0.19
N THR A 5 -5.11 -15.74 -0.02
CA THR A 5 -5.72 -14.41 0.12
C THR A 5 -5.27 -13.70 1.39
N ALA A 6 -5.31 -12.37 1.37
CA ALA A 6 -5.08 -11.55 2.57
C ALA A 6 -5.97 -11.95 3.76
N GLN A 7 -7.24 -12.31 3.51
CA GLN A 7 -8.13 -12.80 4.56
C GLN A 7 -7.60 -14.08 5.23
N GLN A 8 -7.11 -15.04 4.44
CA GLN A 8 -6.52 -16.28 4.98
C GLN A 8 -5.25 -16.00 5.79
N LEU A 9 -4.40 -15.09 5.33
CA LEU A 9 -3.22 -14.64 6.08
C LEU A 9 -3.63 -14.03 7.45
N ILE A 10 -4.59 -13.11 7.45
CA ILE A 10 -5.10 -12.44 8.65
C ILE A 10 -5.73 -13.46 9.61
N ASP A 11 -6.51 -14.42 9.10
CA ASP A 11 -7.13 -15.45 9.91
C ASP A 11 -6.08 -16.39 10.53
N SER A 12 -5.06 -16.80 9.77
CA SER A 12 -3.93 -17.57 10.31
C SER A 12 -3.21 -16.80 11.42
N PHE A 13 -2.92 -15.52 11.20
CA PHE A 13 -2.31 -14.66 12.23
C PHE A 13 -3.16 -14.60 13.50
N ARG A 14 -4.49 -14.43 13.36
CA ARG A 14 -5.46 -14.38 14.48
C ARG A 14 -5.42 -15.65 15.33
N HIS A 15 -5.17 -16.81 14.72
CA HIS A 15 -5.03 -18.09 15.42
C HIS A 15 -3.60 -18.35 15.93
N GLY A 16 -2.72 -17.35 15.92
CA GLY A 16 -1.36 -17.42 16.44
C GLY A 16 -0.35 -18.08 15.50
N ALA A 17 -0.74 -18.39 14.26
CA ALA A 17 0.18 -18.96 13.26
C ALA A 17 1.12 -17.89 12.71
N MET A 18 2.31 -18.31 12.29
CA MET A 18 3.20 -17.48 11.48
C MET A 18 2.75 -17.50 10.02
N VAL A 19 3.04 -16.45 9.26
CA VAL A 19 2.74 -16.41 7.82
C VAL A 19 3.90 -15.81 7.04
N VAL A 20 4.00 -16.13 5.76
CA VAL A 20 4.97 -15.54 4.85
C VAL A 20 4.28 -14.43 4.06
N LEU A 21 4.87 -13.24 4.07
CA LEU A 21 4.43 -12.11 3.25
C LEU A 21 5.52 -11.81 2.22
N VAL A 22 5.12 -11.66 0.96
CA VAL A 22 6.03 -11.34 -0.15
C VAL A 22 5.69 -9.99 -0.77
N ASP A 23 6.70 -9.31 -1.30
CA ASP A 23 6.58 -7.95 -1.83
C ASP A 23 5.64 -7.84 -3.05
N ASP A 24 5.74 -8.78 -4.00
CA ASP A 24 4.91 -8.86 -5.21
C ASP A 24 4.84 -10.32 -5.72
N ASP A 25 4.01 -10.60 -6.71
CA ASP A 25 3.84 -11.92 -7.33
C ASP A 25 5.04 -12.36 -8.21
N ASP A 26 6.03 -11.48 -8.41
CA ASP A 26 7.19 -11.74 -9.26
C ASP A 26 8.25 -12.59 -8.53
N GLU A 27 8.76 -13.59 -9.25
CA GLU A 27 9.62 -14.66 -8.76
C GLU A 27 11.00 -14.18 -8.26
N GLN A 28 11.33 -12.91 -8.52
CA GLN A 28 12.59 -12.29 -8.12
C GLN A 28 12.55 -11.63 -6.74
N PHE A 29 11.36 -11.41 -6.16
CA PHE A 29 11.25 -10.69 -4.90
C PHE A 29 11.36 -11.60 -3.68
N GLY A 30 11.93 -11.04 -2.61
CA GLY A 30 12.08 -11.69 -1.32
C GLY A 30 10.77 -11.71 -0.51
N GLY A 31 10.85 -12.31 0.67
CA GLY A 31 9.72 -12.38 1.58
C GLY A 31 10.16 -12.49 3.03
N ALA A 32 9.25 -12.09 3.92
CA ALA A 32 9.47 -12.14 5.36
C ALA A 32 8.50 -13.12 6.02
N LEU A 33 9.03 -13.91 6.96
CA LEU A 33 8.23 -14.67 7.91
C LEU A 33 7.76 -13.72 9.02
N LEU A 34 6.45 -13.69 9.25
CA LEU A 34 5.80 -12.78 10.20
C LEU A 34 5.15 -13.56 11.35
N ALA A 35 5.14 -12.99 12.54
CA ALA A 35 4.35 -13.44 13.69
C ALA A 35 3.80 -12.25 14.49
N ALA A 36 2.62 -12.39 15.09
CA ALA A 36 2.08 -11.36 15.98
C ALA A 36 3.01 -11.15 17.18
N ALA A 37 3.38 -9.90 17.45
CA ALA A 37 4.32 -9.60 18.54
C ALA A 37 3.73 -9.90 19.92
N GLU A 38 2.42 -9.73 20.10
CA GLU A 38 1.74 -10.05 21.37
C GLU A 38 1.74 -11.56 21.69
N ASP A 39 1.70 -12.41 20.66
CA ASP A 39 1.66 -13.87 20.78
C ASP A 39 3.01 -14.53 20.44
N ILE A 40 4.10 -13.76 20.47
CA ILE A 40 5.42 -14.32 20.19
C ILE A 40 5.87 -15.24 21.33
N SER A 41 6.42 -16.41 20.99
CA SER A 41 6.95 -17.39 21.94
C SER A 41 8.44 -17.65 21.69
N ALA A 42 9.11 -18.24 22.68
CA ALA A 42 10.51 -18.67 22.52
C ALA A 42 10.66 -19.69 21.37
N GLU A 43 9.66 -20.55 21.19
CA GLU A 43 9.61 -21.51 20.09
C GLU A 43 9.54 -20.82 18.73
N LYS A 44 8.68 -19.81 18.57
CA LYS A 44 8.57 -19.02 17.32
C LYS A 44 9.88 -18.28 17.01
N ILE A 45 10.50 -17.64 18.01
CA ILE A 45 11.81 -16.98 17.84
C ILE A 45 12.90 -17.98 17.45
N ASN A 46 12.94 -19.15 18.08
CA ASN A 46 13.90 -20.21 17.75
C ASN A 46 13.64 -20.76 16.34
N PHE A 47 12.38 -20.93 15.95
CA PHE A 47 11.99 -21.32 14.60
C PHE A 47 12.47 -20.29 13.57
N MET A 48 12.19 -19.01 13.77
CA MET A 48 12.66 -17.92 12.91
C MET A 48 14.19 -17.94 12.78
N ALA A 49 14.91 -18.08 13.89
CA ALA A 49 16.37 -18.07 13.89
C ALA A 49 16.98 -19.27 13.14
N ARG A 50 16.32 -20.44 13.17
CA ARG A 50 16.83 -21.68 12.56
C ARG A 50 16.37 -21.87 11.12
N GLN A 51 15.11 -21.53 10.84
CA GLN A 51 14.44 -21.83 9.57
C GLN A 51 14.42 -20.63 8.64
N ALA A 52 14.08 -19.43 9.14
CA ALA A 52 14.14 -18.21 8.32
C ALA A 52 15.58 -17.67 8.21
N ARG A 53 16.37 -17.77 9.30
CA ARG A 53 17.81 -17.42 9.37
C ARG A 53 18.15 -15.93 9.19
N GLY A 54 17.23 -15.11 8.69
CA GLY A 54 17.38 -13.68 8.61
C GLY A 54 17.37 -12.98 9.97
N LEU A 55 17.64 -11.68 9.94
CA LEU A 55 17.64 -10.84 11.14
C LEU A 55 16.21 -10.72 11.69
N ILE A 56 16.01 -11.17 12.93
CA ILE A 56 14.72 -11.05 13.62
C ILE A 56 14.53 -9.61 14.10
N CYS A 57 13.55 -8.95 13.53
CA CYS A 57 13.19 -7.57 13.81
C CYS A 57 11.79 -7.47 14.41
N LEU A 58 11.47 -6.31 15.00
CA LEU A 58 10.17 -5.99 15.58
C LEU A 58 9.57 -4.77 14.89
N SER A 59 8.53 -4.94 14.06
CA SER A 59 7.83 -3.79 13.49
C SER A 59 6.94 -3.13 14.54
N LEU A 60 7.05 -1.80 14.65
CA LEU A 60 6.30 -0.96 15.58
C LEU A 60 5.68 0.23 14.83
N THR A 61 4.51 0.68 15.28
CA THR A 61 3.93 1.93 14.79
C THR A 61 4.74 3.15 15.27
N PRO A 62 4.63 4.30 14.57
CA PRO A 62 5.20 5.56 15.03
C PRO A 62 4.87 5.91 16.49
N GLU A 63 3.62 5.71 16.89
CA GLU A 63 3.12 6.04 18.23
C GLU A 63 3.78 5.15 19.29
N ARG A 64 4.00 3.87 18.96
CA ARG A 64 4.68 2.95 19.88
C ARG A 64 6.16 3.29 20.01
N CYS A 65 6.83 3.64 18.90
CA CYS A 65 8.21 4.14 18.94
C CYS A 65 8.32 5.40 19.80
N GLU A 66 7.37 6.34 19.68
CA GLU A 66 7.33 7.57 20.49
C GLU A 66 7.10 7.28 21.97
N GLN A 67 6.12 6.43 22.30
CA GLN A 67 5.84 6.00 23.68
C GLN A 67 7.07 5.38 24.37
N LEU A 68 7.83 4.58 23.63
CA LEU A 68 9.02 3.89 24.13
C LEU A 68 10.31 4.72 23.97
N ARG A 69 10.23 5.92 23.40
CA ARG A 69 11.39 6.80 23.11
C ARG A 69 12.47 6.10 22.29
N LEU A 70 12.07 5.49 21.17
CA LEU A 70 12.93 4.76 20.25
C LEU A 70 13.25 5.63 19.01
N PRO A 71 14.35 6.41 19.03
CA PRO A 71 14.76 7.15 17.84
C PRO A 71 15.28 6.20 16.74
N LEU A 72 15.28 6.68 15.50
CA LEU A 72 15.96 6.00 14.40
C LEU A 72 17.46 5.91 14.69
N MET A 73 18.07 4.76 14.38
CA MET A 73 19.50 4.52 14.62
C MET A 73 20.39 5.38 13.70
N VAL A 74 19.93 5.61 12.48
CA VAL A 74 20.54 6.53 11.51
C VAL A 74 19.51 7.60 11.19
N GLY A 75 19.97 8.85 11.03
CA GLY A 75 19.09 9.99 10.71
C GLY A 75 18.29 9.79 9.41
N GLU A 76 17.31 10.66 9.17
CA GLU A 76 16.30 10.51 8.10
C GLU A 76 16.82 10.44 6.66
N SER A 77 18.13 10.49 6.40
CA SER A 77 18.72 10.38 5.06
C SER A 77 18.74 8.95 4.50
N VAL A 78 17.99 8.01 5.10
CA VAL A 78 17.84 6.65 4.57
C VAL A 78 17.05 6.73 3.26
N SER A 79 17.48 5.98 2.24
CA SER A 79 16.76 5.88 0.96
C SER A 79 15.26 5.62 1.18
N ARG A 80 14.39 6.08 0.27
CA ARG A 80 12.93 5.83 0.34
C ARG A 80 12.58 4.35 0.54
N HIS A 81 13.47 3.46 0.13
CA HIS A 81 13.34 2.00 0.22
C HIS A 81 13.99 1.39 1.46
N GLY A 82 14.84 2.12 2.20
CA GLY A 82 15.60 1.56 3.31
C GLY A 82 14.76 1.30 4.56
N SER A 83 15.10 0.21 5.25
CA SER A 83 14.49 -0.19 6.52
C SER A 83 14.79 0.84 7.61
N ARG A 84 13.72 1.31 8.28
CA ARG A 84 13.81 2.34 9.32
C ARG A 84 14.09 1.75 10.70
N PHE A 85 15.30 1.25 10.87
CA PHE A 85 15.76 0.72 12.15
C PHE A 85 15.77 1.81 13.22
N THR A 86 15.20 1.50 14.37
CA THR A 86 15.48 2.22 15.62
C THR A 86 16.74 1.67 16.25
N VAL A 87 17.20 2.32 17.32
CA VAL A 87 18.16 1.70 18.25
C VAL A 87 17.66 0.32 18.72
N SER A 88 18.57 -0.63 18.88
CA SER A 88 18.22 -1.98 19.36
C SER A 88 17.85 -1.96 20.84
N ILE A 89 17.03 -2.93 21.26
CA ILE A 89 16.39 -2.93 22.57
C ILE A 89 16.47 -4.27 23.30
N GLU A 90 16.33 -4.19 24.62
CA GLU A 90 16.13 -5.30 25.57
C GLU A 90 15.05 -4.93 26.59
N ALA A 91 14.39 -5.93 27.17
CA ALA A 91 13.59 -5.70 28.38
C ALA A 91 14.52 -5.35 29.55
N ALA A 92 14.11 -4.40 30.39
CA ALA A 92 14.89 -3.97 31.55
C ALA A 92 15.04 -5.08 32.62
N GLU A 93 14.06 -5.99 32.68
CA GLU A 93 14.00 -7.08 33.65
C GLU A 93 13.53 -8.38 32.97
N GLY A 94 13.64 -9.50 33.68
CA GLY A 94 13.10 -10.78 33.20
C GLY A 94 13.91 -11.48 32.11
N ILE A 95 15.14 -11.01 31.85
CA ILE A 95 16.08 -11.58 30.89
C ILE A 95 17.43 -11.91 31.55
N SER A 96 18.23 -12.74 30.86
CA SER A 96 19.61 -13.04 31.25
C SER A 96 20.61 -12.19 30.45
N THR A 97 21.01 -12.66 29.28
CA THR A 97 21.92 -11.97 28.35
C THR A 97 21.19 -11.26 27.21
N GLY A 98 19.88 -11.46 27.08
CA GLY A 98 19.06 -10.84 26.05
C GLY A 98 19.00 -11.62 24.72
N ILE A 99 20.00 -12.42 24.39
CA ILE A 99 20.12 -13.08 23.07
C ILE A 99 19.31 -14.38 22.94
N SER A 100 19.01 -15.05 24.06
CA SER A 100 18.31 -16.33 24.01
C SER A 100 16.93 -16.19 23.37
N ALA A 101 16.37 -17.28 22.81
CA ALA A 101 15.04 -17.21 22.21
C ALA A 101 13.96 -16.80 23.21
N ALA A 102 14.11 -17.22 24.47
CA ALA A 102 13.24 -16.82 25.57
C ALA A 102 13.38 -15.33 25.92
N ASP A 103 14.62 -14.83 26.03
CA ASP A 103 14.89 -13.42 26.37
C ASP A 103 14.42 -12.47 25.26
N ARG A 104 14.64 -12.81 23.98
CA ARG A 104 14.14 -12.03 22.85
C ARG A 104 12.61 -12.04 22.78
N ALA A 105 11.97 -13.19 23.01
CA ALA A 105 10.51 -13.26 23.06
C ALA A 105 9.95 -12.44 24.25
N HIS A 106 10.62 -12.47 25.40
CA HIS A 106 10.26 -11.63 26.56
C HIS A 106 10.39 -10.15 26.21
N THR A 107 11.52 -9.73 25.64
CA THR A 107 11.76 -8.36 25.17
C THR A 107 10.67 -7.87 24.22
N VAL A 108 10.30 -8.67 23.21
CA VAL A 108 9.23 -8.29 22.27
C VAL A 108 7.89 -8.11 22.99
N ARG A 109 7.48 -9.08 23.83
CA ARG A 109 6.21 -8.98 24.57
C ARG A 109 6.19 -7.78 25.51
N THR A 110 7.32 -7.49 26.17
CA THR A 110 7.48 -6.29 27.00
C THR A 110 7.32 -5.04 26.15
N ALA A 111 7.95 -4.93 24.98
CA ALA A 111 7.84 -3.76 24.11
C ALA A 111 6.40 -3.48 23.63
N VAL A 112 5.59 -4.51 23.39
CA VAL A 112 4.23 -4.33 22.84
C VAL A 112 3.11 -4.32 23.89
N ALA A 113 3.39 -4.71 25.13
CA ALA A 113 2.39 -4.72 26.19
C ALA A 113 1.76 -3.33 26.42
N ARG A 114 0.47 -3.33 26.76
CA ARG A 114 -0.36 -2.11 26.86
C ARG A 114 0.14 -1.13 27.93
N GLY A 115 0.64 -1.65 29.05
CA GLY A 115 1.12 -0.87 30.19
C GLY A 115 2.60 -0.50 30.15
N THR A 116 3.31 -0.83 29.06
CA THR A 116 4.76 -0.63 28.96
C THR A 116 5.11 0.85 28.86
N HIS A 117 6.14 1.25 29.59
CA HIS A 117 6.74 2.56 29.56
C HIS A 117 8.18 2.49 29.04
N ALA A 118 8.73 3.64 28.63
CA ALA A 118 10.10 3.72 28.13
C ALA A 118 11.17 3.19 29.10
N ARG A 119 10.91 3.15 30.42
CA ARG A 119 11.84 2.60 31.42
C ARG A 119 11.90 1.07 31.44
N ASP A 120 10.89 0.40 30.89
CA ASP A 120 10.79 -1.06 30.87
C ASP A 120 11.62 -1.65 29.71
N ILE A 121 12.18 -0.77 28.87
CA ILE A 121 13.01 -1.09 27.71
C ILE A 121 14.34 -0.36 27.83
N VAL A 122 15.44 -1.10 27.68
CA VAL A 122 16.82 -0.57 27.71
C VAL A 122 17.47 -0.67 26.33
N GLN A 123 18.51 0.14 26.13
CA GLN A 123 19.23 0.29 24.86
C GLN A 123 20.75 0.31 25.14
N PRO A 124 21.60 -0.31 24.31
CA PRO A 124 21.26 -1.19 23.18
C PRO A 124 20.73 -2.56 23.65
N GLY A 125 20.37 -3.43 22.71
CA GLY A 125 20.01 -4.82 22.99
C GLY A 125 19.97 -5.71 21.74
N HIS A 126 19.29 -6.86 21.84
CA HIS A 126 19.29 -7.93 20.82
C HIS A 126 17.97 -8.08 20.03
N VAL A 127 16.99 -7.20 20.26
CA VAL A 127 15.81 -7.04 19.39
C VAL A 127 15.97 -5.75 18.60
N PHE A 128 15.67 -5.79 17.30
CA PHE A 128 15.89 -4.67 16.38
C PHE A 128 14.54 -4.11 15.91
N PRO A 129 14.03 -3.02 16.51
CA PRO A 129 12.76 -2.47 16.09
C PRO A 129 12.87 -1.72 14.76
N LEU A 130 11.80 -1.81 13.97
CA LEU A 130 11.61 -1.14 12.69
C LEU A 130 10.37 -0.24 12.82
N ARG A 131 10.53 1.05 12.55
CA ARG A 131 9.42 2.00 12.57
C ARG A 131 8.64 1.94 11.25
N ALA A 132 7.38 1.51 11.33
CA ALA A 132 6.46 1.53 10.21
C ALA A 132 6.02 2.96 9.84
N GLU A 133 5.51 3.13 8.62
CA GLU A 133 4.74 4.31 8.23
C GLU A 133 3.33 4.34 8.85
N SER A 134 2.83 5.54 9.16
CA SER A 134 1.51 5.72 9.80
C SER A 134 0.32 5.16 8.99
N GLY A 135 0.41 5.20 7.65
CA GLY A 135 -0.60 4.64 6.75
C GLY A 135 -0.42 3.14 6.46
N GLY A 136 0.58 2.49 7.06
CA GLY A 136 0.90 1.09 6.77
C GLY A 136 1.19 0.85 5.29
N VAL A 137 0.72 -0.28 4.76
CA VAL A 137 1.03 -0.71 3.38
C VAL A 137 0.47 0.22 2.31
N LEU A 138 -0.53 1.05 2.64
CA LEU A 138 -1.09 2.04 1.73
C LEU A 138 -0.14 3.22 1.50
N LYS A 139 0.76 3.49 2.46
CA LYS A 139 1.77 4.55 2.37
C LYS A 139 3.14 4.03 1.95
N ARG A 140 3.53 2.85 2.45
CA ARG A 140 4.77 2.16 2.06
C ARG A 140 4.52 0.66 2.00
N ALA A 141 4.60 0.11 0.79
CA ALA A 141 4.50 -1.33 0.55
C ALA A 141 5.78 -2.06 0.97
N GLY A 142 5.88 -2.42 2.25
CA GLY A 142 7.00 -3.19 2.80
C GLY A 142 6.57 -4.11 3.94
N HIS A 143 7.42 -5.10 4.25
CA HIS A 143 7.16 -6.10 5.29
C HIS A 143 6.98 -5.51 6.69
N THR A 144 7.63 -4.38 7.00
CA THR A 144 7.46 -3.67 8.27
C THR A 144 6.02 -3.19 8.44
N GLU A 145 5.49 -2.51 7.43
CA GLU A 145 4.11 -2.05 7.39
C GLU A 145 3.12 -3.21 7.33
N GLY A 146 3.37 -4.20 6.47
CA GLY A 146 2.53 -5.37 6.31
C GLY A 146 2.37 -6.17 7.60
N GLY A 147 3.44 -6.34 8.38
CA GLY A 147 3.38 -6.97 9.69
C GLY A 147 2.50 -6.21 10.69
N CYS A 148 2.62 -4.88 10.75
CA CYS A 148 1.77 -4.06 11.64
C CYS A 148 0.30 -4.13 11.21
N ASP A 149 0.02 -4.06 9.91
CA ASP A 149 -1.33 -4.09 9.36
C ASP A 149 -2.02 -5.43 9.56
N ILE A 150 -1.34 -6.55 9.27
CA ILE A 150 -1.90 -7.89 9.49
C ILE A 150 -2.18 -8.09 10.99
N ALA A 151 -1.26 -7.68 11.87
CA ALA A 151 -1.46 -7.79 13.32
C ALA A 151 -2.71 -7.00 13.78
N ARG A 152 -2.87 -5.76 13.30
CA ARG A 152 -4.05 -4.92 13.57
C ARG A 152 -5.34 -5.56 13.06
N LEU A 153 -5.36 -6.03 11.81
CA LEU A 153 -6.52 -6.67 11.19
C LEU A 153 -6.88 -8.01 11.85
N ALA A 154 -5.88 -8.70 12.42
CA ALA A 154 -6.06 -9.92 13.19
C ALA A 154 -6.62 -9.66 14.61
N GLY A 155 -6.58 -8.42 15.10
CA GLY A 155 -7.09 -8.02 16.42
C GLY A 155 -6.02 -7.94 17.52
N PHE A 156 -4.74 -7.99 17.17
CA PHE A 156 -3.62 -7.76 18.08
C PHE A 156 -3.22 -6.28 18.12
N ALA A 157 -2.31 -5.91 19.03
CA ALA A 157 -1.56 -4.66 18.88
C ALA A 157 -0.89 -4.60 17.49
N PRO A 158 -0.80 -3.41 16.87
CA PRO A 158 -0.23 -3.21 15.53
C PRO A 158 1.30 -3.34 15.56
N ALA A 159 1.79 -4.54 15.85
CA ALA A 159 3.21 -4.87 15.94
C ALA A 159 3.42 -6.35 15.58
N ALA A 160 4.48 -6.62 14.83
CA ALA A 160 4.82 -7.98 14.42
C ALA A 160 6.32 -8.23 14.55
N VAL A 161 6.68 -9.48 14.77
CA VAL A 161 8.05 -9.96 14.61
C VAL A 161 8.22 -10.43 13.17
N LEU A 162 9.30 -9.99 12.53
CA LEU A 162 9.61 -10.37 11.16
C LEU A 162 11.05 -10.85 11.02
N ALA A 163 11.28 -11.78 10.09
CA ALA A 163 12.62 -12.17 9.66
C ALA A 163 12.58 -12.49 8.17
N ASP A 164 13.55 -11.97 7.42
CA ASP A 164 13.76 -12.39 6.03
C ASP A 164 14.05 -13.89 5.98
N VAL A 165 13.55 -14.57 4.96
CA VAL A 165 13.81 -15.98 4.75
C VAL A 165 15.03 -16.14 3.85
N LEU A 166 16.06 -16.80 4.36
CA LEU A 166 17.24 -17.16 3.61
C LEU A 166 17.15 -18.62 3.14
N ASP A 167 17.73 -18.89 1.97
CA ASP A 167 17.88 -20.24 1.45
C ASP A 167 19.04 -21.00 2.12
N GLU A 168 19.30 -22.22 1.64
CA GLU A 168 20.33 -23.09 2.19
C GLU A 168 21.76 -22.56 1.99
N ASP A 169 21.96 -21.77 0.93
CA ASP A 169 23.23 -21.13 0.58
C ASP A 169 23.43 -19.81 1.32
N GLY A 170 22.40 -19.32 2.02
CA GLY A 170 22.41 -18.06 2.77
C GLY A 170 21.99 -16.84 1.96
N ASN A 171 21.51 -17.01 0.73
CA ASN A 171 20.94 -15.91 -0.06
C ASN A 171 19.47 -15.67 0.33
N LEU A 172 18.92 -14.51 -0.05
CA LEU A 172 17.49 -14.24 0.11
C LEU A 172 16.68 -15.27 -0.70
N ALA A 173 15.76 -15.96 -0.05
CA ALA A 173 14.81 -16.83 -0.73
C ALA A 173 13.81 -15.97 -1.51
N THR A 174 13.54 -16.37 -2.76
CA THR A 174 12.58 -15.67 -3.63
C THR A 174 11.55 -16.65 -4.20
N GLY A 175 10.42 -16.13 -4.67
CA GLY A 175 9.45 -16.84 -5.52
C GLY A 175 9.17 -18.29 -5.11
N ALA A 176 9.70 -19.24 -5.89
CA ALA A 176 9.51 -20.68 -5.66
C ALA A 176 10.10 -21.17 -4.33
N ARG A 177 11.28 -20.68 -3.91
CA ARG A 177 11.92 -21.09 -2.65
C ARG A 177 11.09 -20.69 -1.43
N LEU A 178 10.42 -19.53 -1.49
CA LEU A 178 9.49 -19.09 -0.45
C LEU A 178 8.23 -19.95 -0.39
N ARG A 179 7.68 -20.34 -1.55
CA ARG A 179 6.54 -21.28 -1.62
C ARG A 179 6.92 -22.65 -1.06
N ASP A 180 8.11 -23.15 -1.36
CA ASP A 180 8.61 -24.41 -0.82
C ASP A 180 8.87 -24.32 0.69
N PHE A 181 9.39 -23.19 1.18
CA PHE A 181 9.51 -22.92 2.61
C PHE A 181 8.14 -22.94 3.31
N ALA A 182 7.17 -22.22 2.76
CA ALA A 182 5.82 -22.16 3.31
C ALA A 182 5.15 -23.55 3.34
N ALA A 183 5.24 -24.30 2.23
CA ALA A 183 4.70 -25.66 2.15
C ALA A 183 5.36 -26.64 3.13
N ARG A 184 6.69 -26.61 3.27
CA ARG A 184 7.44 -27.49 4.19
C ARG A 184 7.07 -27.28 5.65
N HIS A 185 6.64 -26.07 6.01
CA HIS A 185 6.34 -25.67 7.38
C HIS A 185 4.85 -25.43 7.64
N ASP A 186 3.99 -25.79 6.69
CA ASP A 186 2.53 -25.58 6.76
C ASP A 186 2.14 -24.13 7.08
N LEU A 187 2.82 -23.18 6.43
CA LEU A 187 2.58 -21.75 6.58
C LEU A 187 1.77 -21.22 5.40
N ARG A 188 0.87 -20.28 5.68
CA ARG A 188 0.22 -19.48 4.64
C ARG A 188 1.21 -18.51 4.02
N ILE A 189 1.05 -18.26 2.73
CA ILE A 189 1.88 -17.32 1.96
C ILE A 189 1.00 -16.44 1.09
N GLY A 190 1.18 -15.12 1.15
CA GLY A 190 0.49 -14.19 0.25
C GLY A 190 1.25 -12.88 0.10
N THR A 191 0.65 -11.92 -0.60
CA THR A 191 1.38 -10.76 -1.12
C THR A 191 0.99 -9.45 -0.45
N ILE A 192 1.91 -8.48 -0.44
CA ILE A 192 1.61 -7.11 -0.02
C ILE A 192 0.54 -6.49 -0.94
N ALA A 193 0.56 -6.81 -2.24
CA ALA A 193 -0.43 -6.35 -3.20
C ALA A 193 -1.86 -6.79 -2.80
N ASP A 194 -2.05 -8.06 -2.45
CA ASP A 194 -3.33 -8.57 -1.98
C ASP A 194 -3.75 -7.93 -0.65
N LEU A 195 -2.81 -7.67 0.25
CA LEU A 195 -3.09 -6.97 1.51
C LEU A 195 -3.52 -5.52 1.27
N ILE A 196 -2.86 -4.81 0.36
CA ILE A 196 -3.25 -3.44 -0.06
C ILE A 196 -4.68 -3.46 -0.61
N GLN A 197 -4.96 -4.39 -1.54
CA GLN A 197 -6.30 -4.52 -2.11
C GLN A 197 -7.35 -4.84 -1.04
N PHE A 198 -7.05 -5.77 -0.12
CA PHE A 198 -7.94 -6.11 0.98
C PHE A 198 -8.24 -4.90 1.87
N ARG A 199 -7.22 -4.13 2.25
CA ARG A 199 -7.42 -2.90 3.04
C ARG A 199 -8.28 -1.89 2.29
N LEU A 200 -7.97 -1.61 1.02
CA LEU A 200 -8.74 -0.65 0.23
C LEU A 200 -10.22 -1.04 0.05
N LEU A 201 -10.52 -2.35 0.02
CA LEU A 201 -11.88 -2.86 -0.10
C LEU A 201 -12.68 -2.82 1.21
N ASN A 202 -12.00 -3.03 2.34
CA ASN A 202 -12.63 -3.22 3.64
C ASN A 202 -12.51 -2.00 4.57
N GLU A 203 -11.64 -1.05 4.25
CA GLU A 203 -11.43 0.19 5.00
C GLU A 203 -11.88 1.39 4.16
N THR A 204 -12.44 2.41 4.81
CA THR A 204 -12.65 3.71 4.16
C THR A 204 -11.39 4.53 4.37
N THR A 205 -10.60 4.72 3.31
CA THR A 205 -9.31 5.42 3.37
C THR A 205 -9.42 6.86 2.88
N VAL A 206 -10.53 7.20 2.23
CA VAL A 206 -10.81 8.53 1.66
C VAL A 206 -12.16 9.04 2.17
N HIS A 207 -12.23 10.29 2.62
CA HIS A 207 -13.47 10.91 3.10
C HIS A 207 -13.84 12.15 2.29
N ARG A 208 -15.12 12.28 1.92
CA ARG A 208 -15.63 13.54 1.36
C ARG A 208 -15.70 14.62 2.44
N VAL A 209 -14.98 15.72 2.22
CA VAL A 209 -14.85 16.84 3.17
C VAL A 209 -15.88 17.94 2.90
N ARG A 210 -16.03 18.33 1.63
CA ARG A 210 -16.97 19.38 1.22
C ARG A 210 -17.39 19.16 -0.22
N ARG A 211 -18.51 19.78 -0.61
CA ARG A 211 -18.94 19.89 -2.00
C ARG A 211 -19.57 21.26 -2.27
N GLY A 212 -19.55 21.67 -3.52
CA GLY A 212 -20.19 22.90 -3.98
C GLY A 212 -20.17 23.03 -5.49
N GLU A 213 -21.08 23.85 -6.02
CA GLU A 213 -21.15 24.14 -7.44
C GLU A 213 -19.97 25.04 -7.87
N VAL A 214 -19.39 24.74 -9.04
CA VAL A 214 -18.34 25.53 -9.67
C VAL A 214 -18.62 25.74 -11.14
N GLN A 215 -18.39 26.97 -11.61
CA GLN A 215 -18.39 27.31 -13.03
C GLN A 215 -17.00 27.04 -13.62
N THR A 216 -16.94 26.18 -14.64
CA THR A 216 -15.72 25.95 -15.42
C THR A 216 -15.89 26.52 -16.84
N ALA A 217 -14.81 26.53 -17.62
CA ALA A 217 -14.88 26.86 -19.05
C ALA A 217 -15.78 25.89 -19.85
N TYR A 218 -16.03 24.70 -19.31
CA TYR A 218 -16.80 23.64 -19.97
C TYR A 218 -18.25 23.56 -19.48
N GLY A 219 -18.62 24.33 -18.45
CA GLY A 219 -19.96 24.37 -17.86
C GLY A 219 -19.95 24.21 -16.34
N ILE A 220 -21.14 24.00 -15.77
CA ILE A 220 -21.37 23.88 -14.33
C ILE A 220 -21.16 22.43 -13.86
N PHE A 221 -20.38 22.27 -12.79
CA PHE A 221 -20.13 20.99 -12.13
C PHE A 221 -20.32 21.10 -10.61
N GLU A 222 -20.68 19.99 -9.97
CA GLU A 222 -20.51 19.84 -8.52
C GLU A 222 -19.06 19.38 -8.26
N LEU A 223 -18.27 20.23 -7.60
CA LEU A 223 -16.93 19.92 -7.13
C LEU A 223 -17.02 19.24 -5.77
N HIS A 224 -16.36 18.10 -5.64
CA HIS A 224 -16.21 17.35 -4.39
C HIS A 224 -14.74 17.36 -3.96
N GLN A 225 -14.50 17.74 -2.71
CA GLN A 225 -13.20 17.58 -2.07
C GLN A 225 -13.19 16.26 -1.30
N PHE A 226 -12.19 15.44 -1.58
CA PHE A 226 -11.90 14.21 -0.84
C PHE A 226 -10.56 14.34 -0.12
N ARG A 227 -10.43 13.70 1.04
CA ARG A 227 -9.19 13.71 1.83
C ARG A 227 -8.82 12.31 2.29
N ASP A 228 -7.56 11.94 2.10
CA ASP A 228 -6.98 10.71 2.61
C ASP A 228 -6.93 10.74 4.14
N ALA A 229 -7.29 9.63 4.78
CA ALA A 229 -7.23 9.47 6.22
C ALA A 229 -5.78 9.44 6.74
N ASP A 230 -4.86 8.89 5.96
CA ASP A 230 -3.50 8.53 6.41
C ASP A 230 -2.48 9.70 6.33
N ASP A 231 -2.50 10.46 5.24
CA ASP A 231 -1.54 11.56 5.00
C ASP A 231 -2.23 12.92 4.81
N GLY A 232 -3.56 12.96 4.81
CA GLY A 232 -4.35 14.17 4.66
C GLY A 232 -4.31 14.78 3.26
N ARG A 233 -3.80 14.07 2.25
CA ARG A 233 -3.78 14.48 0.84
C ARG A 233 -5.19 14.73 0.35
N VAL A 234 -5.33 15.73 -0.52
CA VAL A 234 -6.62 16.20 -1.02
C VAL A 234 -6.80 15.79 -2.48
N HIS A 235 -7.85 15.06 -2.80
CA HIS A 235 -8.28 14.71 -4.15
C HIS A 235 -9.52 15.51 -4.54
N LEU A 236 -9.75 15.67 -5.84
CA LEU A 236 -10.91 16.37 -6.36
C LEU A 236 -11.75 15.43 -7.22
N ALA A 237 -13.06 15.65 -7.24
CA ALA A 237 -13.91 15.08 -8.27
C ALA A 237 -14.89 16.14 -8.77
N LEU A 238 -15.13 16.16 -10.07
CA LEU A 238 -16.15 16.98 -10.72
C LEU A 238 -17.23 16.03 -11.22
N SER A 239 -18.46 16.24 -10.76
CA SER A 239 -19.64 15.50 -11.25
C SER A 239 -20.62 16.44 -11.92
N HIS A 240 -21.27 15.96 -12.97
CA HIS A 240 -22.38 16.64 -13.64
C HIS A 240 -23.57 15.69 -13.75
N GLY A 241 -24.79 16.23 -13.74
CA GLY A 241 -26.02 15.45 -13.82
C GLY A 241 -26.26 14.53 -12.62
N VAL A 242 -27.17 13.57 -12.81
CA VAL A 242 -27.53 12.57 -11.80
C VAL A 242 -26.66 11.33 -12.00
N VAL A 243 -25.97 10.92 -10.94
CA VAL A 243 -25.11 9.72 -10.92
C VAL A 243 -25.78 8.66 -10.05
N GLU A 244 -26.13 7.54 -10.67
CA GLU A 244 -26.83 6.42 -10.02
C GLU A 244 -26.16 5.09 -10.36
N PRO A 245 -26.13 4.11 -9.44
CA PRO A 245 -25.38 2.88 -9.64
C PRO A 245 -25.80 2.06 -10.88
N ALA A 246 -27.09 2.08 -11.22
CA ALA A 246 -27.65 1.30 -12.32
C ALA A 246 -27.39 1.90 -13.71
N THR A 247 -27.10 3.21 -13.78
CA THR A 247 -26.98 3.96 -15.03
C THR A 247 -25.51 4.05 -15.43
N PRO A 248 -25.12 3.52 -16.62
CA PRO A 248 -23.76 3.66 -17.13
C PRO A 248 -23.32 5.13 -17.18
N THR A 249 -22.34 5.48 -16.36
CA THR A 249 -21.86 6.85 -16.20
C THR A 249 -20.51 7.02 -16.90
N PRO A 250 -20.30 8.05 -17.75
CA PRO A 250 -18.97 8.34 -18.30
C PRO A 250 -18.04 8.78 -17.18
N VAL A 251 -16.91 8.08 -17.03
CA VAL A 251 -15.98 8.23 -15.91
C VAL A 251 -14.55 8.36 -16.39
N ARG A 252 -13.80 9.28 -15.78
CA ARG A 252 -12.34 9.36 -15.91
C ARG A 252 -11.73 9.46 -14.51
N VAL A 253 -10.88 8.52 -14.14
CA VAL A 253 -9.95 8.69 -13.02
C VAL A 253 -8.62 9.16 -13.59
N HIS A 254 -8.10 10.27 -13.08
CA HIS A 254 -7.06 11.03 -13.75
C HIS A 254 -5.95 11.45 -12.80
N VAL A 255 -4.70 11.29 -13.24
CA VAL A 255 -3.52 11.92 -12.64
C VAL A 255 -3.03 12.94 -13.65
N ALA A 256 -2.95 14.22 -13.25
CA ALA A 256 -2.56 15.30 -14.17
C ALA A 256 -1.13 15.15 -14.67
N ALA A 257 -0.90 15.50 -15.93
CA ALA A 257 0.42 15.62 -16.53
C ALA A 257 0.50 16.98 -17.26
N ALA A 258 1.59 17.71 -17.06
CA ALA A 258 1.70 19.09 -17.54
C ALA A 258 1.51 19.22 -19.06
N LEU A 259 2.21 18.38 -19.83
CA LEU A 259 2.16 18.42 -21.30
C LEU A 259 0.74 18.14 -21.83
N ARG A 260 0.07 17.13 -21.27
CA ARG A 260 -1.27 16.72 -21.71
C ARG A 260 -2.37 17.69 -21.27
N ASP A 261 -2.36 18.10 -20.00
CA ASP A 261 -3.51 18.76 -19.38
C ASP A 261 -3.36 20.27 -19.23
N LEU A 262 -2.13 20.79 -19.15
CA LEU A 262 -1.86 22.23 -19.09
C LEU A 262 -1.48 22.80 -20.45
N LEU A 263 -0.65 22.10 -21.22
CA LEU A 263 -0.17 22.55 -22.54
C LEU A 263 -1.00 22.00 -23.71
N TRP A 264 -1.91 21.06 -23.43
CA TRP A 264 -2.81 20.46 -24.43
C TRP A 264 -2.10 19.90 -25.66
N THR A 265 -0.95 19.24 -25.44
CA THR A 265 -0.18 18.65 -26.53
C THR A 265 -0.86 17.39 -27.06
N ASP A 266 -0.96 17.28 -28.39
CA ASP A 266 -1.23 16.01 -29.08
C ASP A 266 0.10 15.41 -29.58
N VAL A 267 0.22 14.09 -29.59
CA VAL A 267 1.41 13.40 -30.10
C VAL A 267 1.30 13.26 -31.62
N PRO A 268 2.27 13.79 -32.40
CA PRO A 268 2.25 13.65 -33.85
C PRO A 268 2.16 12.18 -34.30
N GLY A 269 1.24 11.89 -35.22
CA GLY A 269 1.07 10.54 -35.77
C GLY A 269 0.30 9.56 -34.89
N GLN A 270 -0.22 9.98 -33.73
CA GLN A 270 -1.12 9.18 -32.89
C GLN A 270 -2.53 9.77 -32.86
N SER A 271 -3.52 8.91 -32.59
CA SER A 271 -4.89 9.35 -32.33
C SER A 271 -4.94 10.27 -31.12
N ARG A 272 -5.87 11.23 -31.14
CA ARG A 272 -6.12 12.12 -30.00
C ARG A 272 -6.49 11.28 -28.77
N ASN A 273 -6.05 11.73 -27.61
CA ASN A 273 -6.27 11.03 -26.34
C ASN A 273 -7.05 11.90 -25.35
N TRP A 274 -7.61 11.29 -24.31
CA TRP A 274 -8.36 11.96 -23.26
C TRP A 274 -7.44 12.80 -22.35
N ASN A 275 -7.64 14.11 -22.36
CA ASN A 275 -7.12 15.06 -21.37
C ASN A 275 -8.26 15.61 -20.50
N ILE A 276 -7.95 16.39 -19.47
CA ILE A 276 -8.97 16.98 -18.58
C ILE A 276 -10.03 17.77 -19.36
N ALA A 277 -9.61 18.63 -20.30
CA ALA A 277 -10.51 19.47 -21.09
C ALA A 277 -11.55 18.64 -21.86
N ARG A 278 -11.08 17.67 -22.66
CA ARG A 278 -11.91 16.77 -23.47
C ARG A 278 -12.86 15.93 -22.60
N CYS A 279 -12.41 15.51 -21.42
CA CYS A 279 -13.28 14.78 -20.48
C CYS A 279 -14.42 15.67 -19.97
N LEU A 280 -14.13 16.91 -19.58
CA LEU A 280 -15.14 17.83 -19.08
C LEU A 280 -16.14 18.25 -20.17
N GLU A 281 -15.66 18.49 -21.40
CA GLU A 281 -16.52 18.74 -22.56
C GLU A 281 -17.45 17.56 -22.84
N HIS A 282 -16.92 16.34 -22.85
CA HIS A 282 -17.71 15.14 -23.10
C HIS A 282 -18.78 14.91 -22.02
N ILE A 283 -18.41 15.04 -20.74
CA ILE A 283 -19.35 14.92 -19.61
C ILE A 283 -20.50 15.92 -19.73
N GLN A 284 -20.22 17.15 -20.15
CA GLN A 284 -21.25 18.17 -20.36
C GLN A 284 -22.14 17.85 -21.56
N SER A 285 -21.57 17.34 -22.65
CA SER A 285 -22.35 16.93 -23.82
C SER A 285 -23.30 15.76 -23.55
N GLU A 286 -22.90 14.83 -22.68
CA GLU A 286 -23.71 13.68 -22.28
C GLU A 286 -24.79 14.05 -21.25
N GLY A 287 -24.61 15.16 -20.52
CA GLY A 287 -25.54 15.63 -19.49
C GLY A 287 -25.37 14.97 -18.12
N HIS A 288 -24.49 13.97 -18.01
CA HIS A 288 -24.04 13.40 -16.74
C HIS A 288 -22.63 12.82 -16.84
N GLY A 289 -21.93 12.70 -15.71
CA GLY A 289 -20.59 12.08 -15.69
C GLY A 289 -19.74 12.48 -14.50
N VAL A 290 -18.57 11.82 -14.37
CA VAL A 290 -17.62 12.06 -13.28
C VAL A 290 -16.18 12.10 -13.78
N LEU A 291 -15.44 13.16 -13.43
CA LEU A 291 -13.99 13.22 -13.52
C LEU A 291 -13.41 13.22 -12.10
N VAL A 292 -12.62 12.21 -11.75
CA VAL A 292 -11.82 12.18 -10.52
C VAL A 292 -10.40 12.62 -10.85
N LEU A 293 -9.90 13.63 -10.15
CA LEU A 293 -8.52 14.08 -10.21
C LEU A 293 -7.78 13.65 -8.94
N LEU A 294 -6.91 12.65 -9.07
CA LEU A 294 -6.05 12.19 -8.01
C LEU A 294 -4.86 13.12 -7.86
N ASN A 295 -4.65 13.65 -6.66
CA ASN A 295 -3.56 14.56 -6.37
C ASN A 295 -2.24 13.80 -6.20
N GLN A 296 -1.62 13.52 -7.33
CA GLN A 296 -0.28 12.96 -7.40
C GLN A 296 0.60 13.92 -8.19
N ALA A 297 1.71 14.34 -7.57
CA ALA A 297 2.68 15.19 -8.24
C ALA A 297 3.35 14.43 -9.39
N GLU A 298 3.47 15.10 -10.53
CA GLU A 298 4.27 14.62 -11.66
C GLU A 298 5.75 14.58 -11.24
N SER A 299 6.41 13.43 -11.40
CA SER A 299 7.84 13.30 -11.11
C SER A 299 8.67 13.89 -12.24
N GLU A 300 9.91 14.29 -11.95
CA GLU A 300 10.83 14.79 -12.99
C GLU A 300 11.05 13.77 -14.10
N GLN A 301 11.12 12.48 -13.76
CA GLN A 301 11.26 11.39 -14.73
C GLN A 301 10.03 11.26 -15.63
N HIS A 302 8.81 11.37 -15.07
CA HIS A 302 7.58 11.35 -15.87
C HIS A 302 7.45 12.60 -16.74
N LEU A 303 7.88 13.76 -16.25
CA LEU A 303 7.89 14.98 -17.04
C LEU A 303 8.86 14.87 -18.22
N LEU A 304 10.08 14.38 -18.00
CA LEU A 304 11.07 14.13 -19.07
C LEU A 304 10.52 13.14 -20.11
N ALA A 305 9.94 12.03 -19.66
CA ALA A 305 9.31 11.06 -20.57
C ALA A 305 8.15 11.68 -21.36
N SER A 306 7.34 12.54 -20.74
CA SER A 306 6.24 13.24 -21.42
C SER A 306 6.76 14.23 -22.46
N ILE A 307 7.89 14.90 -22.21
CA ILE A 307 8.56 15.79 -23.17
C ILE A 307 9.07 14.97 -24.36
N ASP A 308 9.76 13.86 -24.11
CA ASP A 308 10.26 12.98 -25.17
C ASP A 308 9.12 12.51 -26.09
N VAL A 309 8.01 12.05 -25.49
CA VAL A 309 6.81 11.64 -26.26
C VAL A 309 6.22 12.80 -27.06
N ALA A 310 6.10 13.99 -26.47
CA ALA A 310 5.59 15.17 -27.18
C ALA A 310 6.49 15.60 -28.36
N LEU A 311 7.80 15.35 -28.27
CA LEU A 311 8.78 15.58 -29.33
C LEU A 311 8.87 14.42 -30.34
N GLY A 312 8.05 13.37 -30.19
CA GLY A 312 8.02 12.21 -31.09
C GLY A 312 9.14 11.20 -30.85
N MET A 313 9.83 11.26 -29.71
CA MET A 313 10.86 10.31 -29.33
C MET A 313 10.24 9.06 -28.70
N GLN A 314 10.70 7.87 -29.10
CA GLN A 314 10.24 6.58 -28.57
C GLN A 314 11.03 6.12 -27.34
N ASN A 315 11.21 6.99 -26.35
CA ASN A 315 11.74 6.58 -25.05
C ASN A 315 10.61 6.65 -24.03
N VAL A 316 9.87 5.55 -23.89
CA VAL A 316 9.02 5.33 -22.72
C VAL A 316 9.86 4.51 -21.75
N PRO A 317 10.31 5.08 -20.61
CA PRO A 317 10.94 4.28 -19.57
C PRO A 317 10.00 3.14 -19.18
N GLU A 318 10.51 1.91 -19.03
CA GLU A 318 9.69 0.86 -18.45
C GLU A 318 9.27 1.25 -17.03
N PRO A 319 7.98 1.10 -16.68
CA PRO A 319 7.52 1.41 -15.35
C PRO A 319 8.21 0.47 -14.35
N GLY A 320 9.06 1.03 -13.48
CA GLY A 320 9.65 0.28 -12.38
C GLY A 320 8.59 -0.21 -11.37
N ALA A 321 8.97 -1.12 -10.48
CA ALA A 321 8.06 -1.72 -9.50
C ALA A 321 7.26 -0.69 -8.66
N ASP A 322 7.87 0.45 -8.31
CA ASP A 322 7.19 1.55 -7.59
C ASP A 322 6.06 2.20 -8.41
N ALA A 323 6.18 2.26 -9.73
CA ALA A 323 5.15 2.81 -10.59
C ALA A 323 3.92 1.88 -10.61
N ILE A 324 4.14 0.57 -10.72
CA ILE A 324 3.07 -0.45 -10.70
C ILE A 324 2.35 -0.45 -9.33
N ARG A 325 3.10 -0.38 -8.23
CA ARG A 325 2.55 -0.30 -6.86
C ARG A 325 1.68 0.94 -6.66
N ASN A 326 2.10 2.09 -7.18
CA ASN A 326 1.28 3.30 -7.16
C ASN A 326 -0.04 3.11 -7.92
N VAL A 327 -0.06 2.35 -9.02
CA VAL A 327 -1.31 2.10 -9.78
C VAL A 327 -2.35 1.41 -8.90
N HIS A 328 -2.00 0.39 -8.11
CA HIS A 328 -2.97 -0.30 -7.24
C HIS A 328 -3.59 0.64 -6.20
N SER A 329 -2.76 1.46 -5.54
CA SER A 329 -3.23 2.46 -4.56
C SER A 329 -4.14 3.51 -5.22
N LEU A 330 -3.74 4.04 -6.38
CA LEU A 330 -4.52 5.03 -7.14
C LEU A 330 -5.86 4.46 -7.62
N VAL A 331 -5.87 3.22 -8.09
CA VAL A 331 -7.10 2.52 -8.48
C VAL A 331 -8.02 2.35 -7.27
N GLY A 332 -7.48 2.01 -6.10
CA GLY A 332 -8.26 1.91 -4.85
C GLY A 332 -8.89 3.24 -4.44
N VAL A 333 -8.08 4.30 -4.33
CA VAL A 333 -8.54 5.66 -3.98
C VAL A 333 -9.58 6.14 -4.98
N GLY A 334 -9.30 6.01 -6.28
CA GLY A 334 -10.25 6.37 -7.34
C GLY A 334 -11.57 5.59 -7.23
N SER A 335 -11.50 4.29 -6.95
CA SER A 335 -12.68 3.45 -6.80
C SER A 335 -13.53 3.82 -5.58
N GLN A 336 -12.91 4.14 -4.44
CA GLN A 336 -13.65 4.61 -3.26
C GLN A 336 -14.32 5.96 -3.52
N ILE A 337 -13.65 6.89 -4.22
CA ILE A 337 -14.23 8.19 -4.61
C ILE A 337 -15.44 7.96 -5.51
N LEU A 338 -15.31 7.15 -6.57
CA LEU A 338 -16.41 6.84 -7.49
C LEU A 338 -17.60 6.21 -6.76
N ARG A 339 -17.36 5.25 -5.87
CA ARG A 339 -18.41 4.64 -5.05
C ARG A 339 -19.13 5.67 -4.17
N GLN A 340 -18.39 6.58 -3.53
CA GLN A 340 -18.97 7.66 -2.73
C GLN A 340 -19.80 8.67 -3.55
N LEU A 341 -19.50 8.79 -4.85
CA LEU A 341 -20.27 9.61 -5.79
C LEU A 341 -21.49 8.87 -6.38
N GLY A 342 -21.70 7.60 -6.00
CA GLY A 342 -22.84 6.80 -6.46
C GLY A 342 -22.63 6.08 -7.79
N VAL A 343 -21.39 6.06 -8.31
CA VAL A 343 -21.07 5.29 -9.52
C VAL A 343 -21.16 3.80 -9.20
N GLY A 344 -21.81 3.05 -10.08
CA GLY A 344 -21.81 1.57 -10.09
C GLY A 344 -21.33 1.06 -11.44
N ARG A 345 -22.14 1.26 -12.48
CA ARG A 345 -21.77 0.94 -13.88
C ARG A 345 -21.11 2.14 -14.54
N MET A 346 -19.95 1.93 -15.18
CA MET A 346 -19.15 3.00 -15.75
C MET A 346 -18.70 2.75 -17.20
N ARG A 347 -18.72 3.83 -17.98
CA ARG A 347 -18.13 3.94 -19.32
C ARG A 347 -16.79 4.67 -19.16
N LEU A 348 -15.66 3.95 -19.18
CA LEU A 348 -14.36 4.55 -18.88
C LEU A 348 -13.83 5.33 -20.07
N MET A 349 -13.55 6.62 -19.89
CA MET A 349 -12.85 7.46 -20.86
C MET A 349 -11.36 7.13 -20.85
N GLY A 350 -10.89 6.28 -21.77
CA GLY A 350 -9.50 5.84 -21.81
C GLY A 350 -9.30 4.53 -22.58
N PRO A 351 -8.03 4.13 -22.78
CA PRO A 351 -7.73 2.84 -23.39
C PRO A 351 -8.25 1.67 -22.53
N PRO A 352 -8.61 0.54 -23.15
CA PRO A 352 -8.96 -0.68 -22.42
C PRO A 352 -7.84 -1.08 -21.47
N ALA A 353 -8.17 -1.34 -20.20
CA ALA A 353 -7.23 -1.83 -19.20
C ALA A 353 -7.88 -2.94 -18.37
N ARG A 354 -7.07 -3.85 -17.84
CA ARG A 354 -7.56 -4.90 -16.93
C ARG A 354 -7.52 -4.39 -15.49
N TYR A 355 -8.69 -4.16 -14.91
CA TYR A 355 -8.84 -3.80 -13.51
C TYR A 355 -9.38 -5.00 -12.73
N ASN A 356 -8.51 -5.79 -12.10
CA ASN A 356 -8.92 -7.01 -11.39
C ASN A 356 -9.60 -6.73 -10.03
N ALA A 357 -9.53 -5.48 -9.53
CA ALA A 357 -9.92 -5.14 -8.16
C ALA A 357 -11.20 -4.28 -8.03
N ILE A 358 -11.68 -3.68 -9.12
CA ILE A 358 -12.76 -2.68 -9.07
C ILE A 358 -14.14 -3.27 -8.73
N SER A 359 -14.37 -4.54 -9.04
CA SER A 359 -15.62 -5.24 -8.73
C SER A 359 -15.88 -5.32 -7.23
N GLY A 360 -14.82 -5.44 -6.42
CA GLY A 360 -14.93 -5.42 -4.95
C GLY A 360 -15.43 -4.08 -4.41
N PHE A 361 -15.30 -2.99 -5.17
CA PHE A 361 -15.85 -1.68 -4.81
C PHE A 361 -17.31 -1.51 -5.26
N GLY A 362 -17.92 -2.52 -5.88
CA GLY A 362 -19.23 -2.42 -6.51
C GLY A 362 -19.22 -1.66 -7.83
N LEU A 363 -18.06 -1.61 -8.51
CA LEU A 363 -17.89 -0.94 -9.80
C LEU A 363 -17.79 -1.95 -10.94
N GLU A 364 -18.44 -1.64 -12.06
CA GLU A 364 -18.45 -2.46 -13.27
C GLU A 364 -18.12 -1.59 -14.49
N VAL A 365 -17.07 -1.94 -15.25
CA VAL A 365 -16.81 -1.30 -16.54
C VAL A 365 -17.65 -1.98 -17.61
N VAL A 366 -18.57 -1.22 -18.21
CA VAL A 366 -19.47 -1.74 -19.27
C VAL A 366 -19.02 -1.33 -20.67
N GLU A 367 -18.17 -0.30 -20.78
CA GLU A 367 -17.70 0.25 -22.04
C GLU A 367 -16.39 1.02 -21.83
N TYR A 368 -15.53 1.04 -22.85
CA TYR A 368 -14.39 1.94 -22.96
C TYR A 368 -14.65 2.96 -24.05
N LEU A 369 -14.63 4.24 -23.70
CA LEU A 369 -14.82 5.35 -24.63
C LEU A 369 -13.45 5.77 -25.17
N THR A 370 -13.29 5.69 -26.49
CA THR A 370 -12.12 6.21 -27.21
C THR A 370 -12.43 7.60 -27.76
N TYR A 371 -11.43 8.46 -27.82
CA TYR A 371 -11.57 9.83 -28.35
C TYR A 371 -11.17 9.92 -29.83
#